data_AF-A0A833SK18-F1
#
_entry.id   AF-A0A833SK18-F1
#
_cell.length_a   1.000
_cell.length_b   1.000
_cell.length_c   1.000
_cell.angle_alpha   90.00
_cell.angle_beta   90.00
_cell.angle_gamma   90.00
#
_symmetry.space_group_name_H-M   'P 1'
#
loop_
_entity.id
_entity.type
_entity.pdbx_description
1 polymer ?
#
loop_
_entity_poly.entity_id
_entity_poly.type
_entity_poly.pdbx_seq_one_letter_code
_entity_poly.pdbx_strand_id
1 'polypeptide(L)'
;MAVAEDARNAAQKNPDTRALATDLQTRQLQYWLDTKKTPTHVFKLLELGKAGDNLLENPLVMTWLKYAADFKKNVPGTAEDSIRVLTRHYGDEALSKILLEAKVTPSTASVASKLQGEQIQHWLDIRKSPRFVFKFLTLDKAGDKLLENPHFATWVSNADDFNLKNRPIARISVMASSYGDEKLTTILLDAMKTSGTSNLASKLHQEQFEHWLSIQKSPEEIFKFLSLVKTGDDLFDNPFKTWVKYVDDLNKANPDKKTTLMSVLATQYDSERLVKVLESAKNVPSSAKLVKRLELEQKVLLKEALDDVFKRLGLYTIENGMLSSPQLKTFLTT
;
A
#
# COMPACT_ATOMS: atom_id res chain seq x y z
N MET A 1 -25.48 -31.41 -24.23
CA MET A 1 -25.00 -31.93 -22.93
C MET A 1 -25.56 -31.11 -21.77
N ALA A 2 -25.47 -29.77 -21.82
CA ALA A 2 -26.15 -28.86 -20.88
C ALA A 2 -27.63 -29.24 -20.61
N VAL A 3 -28.45 -29.40 -21.66
CA VAL A 3 -29.87 -29.81 -21.55
C VAL A 3 -30.07 -31.12 -20.78
N ALA A 4 -29.17 -32.10 -20.95
CA ALA A 4 -29.27 -33.37 -20.25
C ALA A 4 -28.90 -33.24 -18.76
N GLU A 5 -27.98 -32.33 -18.43
CA GLU A 5 -27.62 -32.03 -17.04
C GLU A 5 -28.71 -31.20 -16.35
N ASP A 6 -29.35 -30.27 -17.07
CA ASP A 6 -30.50 -29.50 -16.56
C ASP A 6 -31.69 -30.41 -16.24
N ALA A 7 -32.03 -31.33 -17.16
CA ALA A 7 -33.08 -32.33 -16.93
C ALA A 7 -32.76 -33.22 -15.71
N ARG A 8 -31.48 -33.54 -15.49
CA ARG A 8 -31.04 -34.33 -14.34
C ARG A 8 -31.11 -33.54 -13.03
N ASN A 9 -30.68 -32.28 -13.03
CA ASN A 9 -30.81 -31.39 -11.87
C ASN A 9 -32.27 -31.19 -11.48
N ALA A 10 -33.18 -31.08 -12.46
CA ALA A 10 -34.61 -31.07 -12.20
C ALA A 10 -35.09 -32.41 -11.59
N ALA A 11 -34.65 -33.55 -12.13
CA ALA A 11 -34.98 -34.88 -11.61
C ALA A 11 -34.43 -35.15 -10.19
N GLN A 12 -33.34 -34.50 -9.78
CA GLN A 12 -32.83 -34.59 -8.40
C GLN A 12 -33.75 -33.92 -7.36
N LYS A 13 -34.54 -32.92 -7.78
CA LYS A 13 -35.48 -32.23 -6.88
C LYS A 13 -36.68 -33.12 -6.52
N ASN A 14 -37.12 -33.98 -7.44
CA ASN A 14 -38.20 -34.94 -7.22
C ASN A 14 -37.69 -36.17 -6.41
N PRO A 15 -38.27 -36.48 -5.23
CA PRO A 15 -37.86 -37.63 -4.41
C PRO A 15 -37.80 -38.97 -5.15
N ASP A 16 -38.74 -39.25 -6.07
CA ASP A 16 -38.87 -40.55 -6.73
C ASP A 16 -37.76 -40.78 -7.77
N THR A 17 -37.29 -39.71 -8.41
CA THR A 17 -36.23 -39.77 -9.43
C THR A 17 -34.85 -39.38 -8.89
N ARG A 18 -34.78 -38.92 -7.63
CA ARG A 18 -33.55 -38.39 -7.02
C ARG A 18 -32.41 -39.40 -7.01
N ALA A 19 -32.67 -40.65 -6.62
CA ALA A 19 -31.64 -41.68 -6.53
C ALA A 19 -31.01 -41.97 -7.90
N LEU A 20 -31.84 -42.20 -8.93
CA LEU A 20 -31.38 -42.46 -10.29
C LEU A 20 -30.63 -41.25 -10.88
N ALA A 21 -31.17 -40.04 -10.69
CA ALA A 21 -30.53 -38.81 -11.16
C ALA A 21 -29.17 -38.57 -10.47
N THR A 22 -29.02 -38.98 -9.21
CA THR A 22 -27.74 -38.86 -8.47
C THR A 22 -26.71 -39.90 -8.95
N ASP A 23 -27.13 -41.15 -9.18
CA ASP A 23 -26.27 -42.20 -9.75
C ASP A 23 -25.76 -41.83 -11.14
N LEU A 24 -26.65 -41.37 -12.02
CA LEU A 24 -26.28 -40.94 -13.37
C LEU A 24 -25.30 -39.76 -13.36
N GLN A 25 -25.47 -38.79 -12.47
CA GLN A 25 -24.53 -37.68 -12.32
C GLN A 25 -23.16 -38.18 -11.87
N THR A 26 -23.13 -39.06 -10.87
CA THR A 26 -21.88 -39.64 -10.35
C THR A 26 -21.12 -40.39 -11.44
N ARG A 27 -21.81 -41.24 -12.22
CA ARG A 27 -21.20 -41.98 -13.34
C ARG A 27 -20.67 -41.05 -14.43
N GLN A 28 -21.37 -39.96 -14.74
CA GLN A 28 -20.91 -39.01 -15.74
C GLN A 28 -19.65 -38.27 -15.29
N LEU A 29 -19.61 -37.79 -14.04
CA LEU A 29 -18.42 -37.15 -13.48
C LEU A 29 -17.23 -38.11 -13.47
N GLN A 30 -17.45 -39.36 -13.08
CA GLN A 30 -16.42 -40.40 -13.10
C GLN A 30 -15.92 -40.66 -14.53
N TYR A 31 -16.82 -40.81 -15.50
CA TYR A 31 -16.44 -40.99 -16.90
C TYR A 31 -15.59 -39.82 -17.44
N TRP A 32 -15.92 -38.58 -17.08
CA TRP A 32 -15.11 -37.42 -17.46
C TRP A 32 -13.73 -37.43 -16.80
N LEU A 33 -13.62 -37.84 -15.53
CA LEU A 33 -12.33 -38.01 -14.83
C LEU A 33 -11.49 -39.13 -15.46
N ASP A 34 -12.07 -40.30 -15.71
CA ASP A 34 -11.39 -41.47 -16.29
C ASP A 34 -10.86 -41.16 -17.69
N THR A 35 -11.63 -40.40 -18.47
CA THR A 35 -11.23 -39.92 -19.80
C THR A 35 -10.41 -38.63 -19.77
N LYS A 36 -10.03 -38.15 -18.58
CA LYS A 36 -9.20 -36.95 -18.34
C LYS A 36 -9.68 -35.71 -19.08
N LYS A 37 -11.01 -35.52 -19.18
CA LYS A 37 -11.57 -34.28 -19.77
C LYS A 37 -11.19 -33.09 -18.91
N THR A 38 -10.53 -32.09 -19.47
CA THR A 38 -10.07 -30.96 -18.65
C THR A 38 -11.25 -30.15 -18.08
N PRO A 39 -11.09 -29.50 -16.92
CA PRO A 39 -12.09 -28.57 -16.40
C PRO A 39 -12.51 -27.51 -17.42
N THR A 40 -11.56 -27.01 -18.24
CA THR A 40 -11.85 -26.11 -19.37
C THR A 40 -12.81 -26.75 -20.39
N HIS A 41 -12.62 -28.02 -20.74
CA HIS A 41 -13.47 -28.70 -21.70
C HIS A 41 -14.87 -28.95 -21.13
N VAL A 42 -14.96 -29.40 -19.87
CA VAL A 42 -16.26 -29.60 -19.20
C VAL A 42 -17.02 -28.29 -19.02
N PHE A 43 -16.33 -27.18 -18.72
CA PHE A 43 -16.94 -25.84 -18.68
C PHE A 43 -17.67 -25.49 -19.99
N LYS A 44 -17.03 -25.78 -21.13
CA LYS A 44 -17.63 -25.57 -22.47
C LYS A 44 -18.77 -26.54 -22.76
N LEU A 45 -18.62 -27.81 -22.39
CA LEU A 45 -19.66 -28.84 -22.60
C LEU A 45 -20.96 -28.53 -21.84
N LEU A 46 -20.83 -27.95 -20.65
CA LEU A 46 -21.94 -27.47 -19.83
C LEU A 46 -22.45 -26.10 -20.26
N GLU A 47 -21.87 -25.50 -21.30
CA GLU A 47 -22.22 -24.18 -21.82
C GLU A 47 -22.19 -23.06 -20.77
N LEU A 48 -21.39 -23.21 -19.71
CA LEU A 48 -21.34 -22.27 -18.58
C LEU A 48 -20.90 -20.86 -18.98
N GLY A 49 -20.13 -20.73 -20.06
CA GLY A 49 -19.73 -19.42 -20.59
C GLY A 49 -20.88 -18.61 -21.19
N LYS A 50 -22.03 -19.23 -21.49
CA LYS A 50 -23.23 -18.50 -21.95
C LYS A 50 -23.97 -17.80 -20.81
N ALA A 51 -23.69 -18.17 -19.56
CA ALA A 51 -24.35 -17.58 -18.39
C ALA A 51 -23.93 -16.12 -18.14
N GLY A 52 -22.79 -15.69 -18.70
CA GLY A 52 -22.26 -14.34 -18.50
C GLY A 52 -22.12 -14.01 -17.02
N ASP A 53 -22.64 -12.85 -16.62
CA ASP A 53 -22.56 -12.37 -15.24
C ASP A 53 -23.36 -13.24 -14.25
N ASN A 54 -24.34 -14.01 -14.73
CA ASN A 54 -25.19 -14.88 -13.92
C ASN A 54 -24.60 -16.29 -13.72
N LEU A 55 -23.29 -16.45 -13.90
CA LEU A 55 -22.61 -17.75 -13.79
C LEU A 55 -22.94 -18.48 -12.48
N LEU A 56 -22.92 -17.77 -11.34
CA LEU A 56 -23.12 -18.38 -10.03
C LEU A 56 -24.58 -18.75 -9.75
N GLU A 57 -25.52 -18.22 -10.54
CA GLU A 57 -26.93 -18.60 -10.51
C GLU A 57 -27.21 -19.85 -11.36
N ASN A 58 -26.30 -20.18 -12.29
CA ASN A 58 -26.43 -21.37 -13.11
C ASN A 58 -26.27 -22.63 -12.24
N PRO A 59 -27.28 -23.51 -12.14
CA PRO A 59 -27.23 -24.69 -11.27
C PRO A 59 -26.12 -25.68 -11.66
N LEU A 60 -25.63 -25.63 -12.90
CA LEU A 60 -24.54 -26.48 -13.41
C LEU A 60 -23.16 -26.05 -12.89
N VAL A 61 -23.01 -24.81 -12.40
CA VAL A 61 -21.71 -24.31 -11.94
C VAL A 61 -21.18 -25.09 -10.74
N MET A 62 -22.06 -25.52 -9.83
CA MET A 62 -21.67 -26.28 -8.64
C MET A 62 -21.17 -27.67 -9.01
N THR A 63 -21.84 -28.33 -9.96
CA THR A 63 -21.40 -29.62 -10.52
C THR A 63 -20.03 -29.47 -11.17
N TRP A 64 -19.81 -28.41 -11.93
CA TRP A 64 -18.52 -28.13 -12.57
C TRP A 64 -17.41 -27.79 -11.56
N LEU A 65 -17.68 -26.99 -10.52
CA LEU A 65 -16.71 -26.67 -9.48
C LEU A 65 -16.27 -27.92 -8.70
N LYS A 66 -17.21 -28.81 -8.39
CA LYS A 66 -16.91 -30.11 -7.79
C LYS A 66 -16.01 -30.93 -8.71
N TYR A 67 -16.37 -31.03 -9.99
CA TYR A 67 -15.58 -31.71 -10.99
C TYR A 67 -14.14 -31.16 -11.09
N ALA A 68 -13.99 -29.83 -11.14
CA ALA A 68 -12.68 -29.18 -11.23
C ALA A 68 -11.80 -29.49 -10.00
N ALA A 69 -12.40 -29.51 -8.80
CA ALA A 69 -11.71 -29.89 -7.58
C ALA A 69 -11.27 -31.38 -7.59
N ASP A 70 -12.17 -32.28 -8.02
CA ASP A 70 -11.86 -33.69 -8.14
C ASP A 70 -10.78 -33.94 -9.21
N PHE A 71 -10.83 -33.22 -10.33
CA PHE A 71 -9.80 -33.29 -11.37
C PHE A 71 -8.43 -32.86 -10.84
N LYS A 72 -8.35 -31.71 -10.14
CA LYS A 72 -7.10 -31.24 -9.52
C LYS A 72 -6.52 -32.24 -8.53
N LYS A 73 -7.38 -32.93 -7.76
CA LYS A 73 -6.97 -33.95 -6.78
C LYS A 73 -6.48 -35.24 -7.43
N ASN A 74 -7.16 -35.70 -8.48
CA ASN A 74 -6.93 -37.04 -9.07
C ASN A 74 -6.01 -37.03 -10.30
N VAL A 75 -5.64 -35.85 -10.82
CA VAL A 75 -4.72 -35.71 -11.96
C VAL A 75 -3.46 -34.95 -11.52
N PRO A 76 -2.44 -35.64 -10.99
CA PRO A 76 -1.21 -35.01 -10.51
C PRO A 76 -0.51 -34.19 -11.60
N GLY A 77 0.09 -33.06 -11.22
CA GLY A 77 0.82 -32.18 -12.14
C GLY A 77 -0.05 -31.30 -13.03
N THR A 78 -1.38 -31.39 -12.94
CA THR A 78 -2.26 -30.47 -13.66
C THR A 78 -2.15 -29.05 -13.11
N ALA A 79 -2.07 -28.09 -14.03
CA ALA A 79 -2.18 -26.66 -13.75
C ALA A 79 -3.61 -26.13 -13.92
N GLU A 80 -4.58 -26.99 -14.25
CA GLU A 80 -6.00 -26.63 -14.42
C GLU A 80 -6.71 -26.65 -13.05
N ASP A 81 -7.28 -25.52 -12.67
CA ASP A 81 -8.24 -25.41 -11.57
C ASP A 81 -9.38 -24.47 -11.94
N SER A 82 -10.44 -24.47 -11.13
CA SER A 82 -11.65 -23.67 -11.35
C SER A 82 -11.30 -22.21 -11.62
N ILE A 83 -10.51 -21.59 -10.76
CA ILE A 83 -10.25 -20.17 -10.85
C ILE A 83 -9.46 -19.79 -12.11
N ARG A 84 -8.49 -20.59 -12.52
CA ARG A 84 -7.75 -20.36 -13.78
C ARG A 84 -8.66 -20.45 -15.00
N VAL A 85 -9.60 -21.39 -15.02
CA VAL A 85 -10.57 -21.50 -16.12
C VAL A 85 -11.47 -20.27 -16.17
N LEU A 86 -11.98 -19.84 -15.01
CA LEU A 86 -12.83 -18.65 -14.91
C LEU A 86 -12.06 -17.38 -15.31
N THR A 87 -10.85 -17.18 -14.79
CA THR A 87 -10.00 -16.02 -15.13
C THR A 87 -9.66 -15.98 -16.62
N ARG A 88 -9.39 -17.12 -17.26
CA ARG A 88 -9.14 -17.15 -18.72
C ARG A 88 -10.38 -16.78 -19.53
N HIS A 89 -11.57 -17.09 -19.03
CA HIS A 89 -12.81 -16.84 -19.76
C HIS A 89 -13.30 -15.39 -19.59
N TYR A 90 -13.38 -14.91 -18.36
CA TYR A 90 -13.92 -13.60 -18.04
C TYR A 90 -12.85 -12.49 -17.98
N GLY A 91 -11.59 -12.85 -17.73
CA GLY A 91 -10.58 -11.90 -17.28
C GLY A 91 -10.72 -11.59 -15.79
N ASP A 92 -9.68 -11.00 -15.20
CA ASP A 92 -9.64 -10.78 -13.74
C ASP A 92 -10.70 -9.79 -13.26
N GLU A 93 -10.81 -8.63 -13.90
CA GLU A 93 -11.70 -7.55 -13.47
C GLU A 93 -13.18 -7.95 -13.58
N ALA A 94 -13.59 -8.53 -14.72
CA ALA A 94 -14.97 -8.95 -14.92
C ALA A 94 -15.33 -10.14 -14.00
N LEU A 95 -14.44 -11.14 -13.87
CA LEU A 95 -14.68 -12.25 -12.94
C LEU A 95 -14.88 -11.74 -11.52
N SER A 96 -14.05 -10.82 -11.09
CA SER A 96 -14.16 -10.31 -9.74
C SER A 96 -15.44 -9.52 -9.49
N LYS A 97 -15.91 -8.74 -10.48
CA LYS A 97 -17.19 -8.04 -10.40
C LYS A 97 -18.34 -9.06 -10.20
N ILE A 98 -18.35 -10.13 -11.00
CA ILE A 98 -19.31 -11.24 -10.89
C ILE A 98 -19.27 -11.83 -9.47
N LEU A 99 -18.08 -12.08 -8.92
CA LEU A 99 -17.93 -12.63 -7.57
C LEU A 99 -18.38 -11.65 -6.48
N LEU A 100 -18.14 -10.34 -6.64
CA LEU A 100 -18.59 -9.33 -5.68
C LEU A 100 -20.12 -9.21 -5.67
N GLU A 101 -20.76 -9.21 -6.84
CA GLU A 101 -22.22 -9.18 -6.95
C GLU A 101 -22.84 -10.46 -6.37
N ALA A 102 -22.28 -11.62 -6.68
CA ALA A 102 -22.72 -12.90 -6.14
C ALA A 102 -22.51 -13.04 -4.62
N LYS A 103 -21.70 -12.19 -3.97
CA LYS A 103 -21.59 -12.14 -2.50
C LYS A 103 -22.80 -11.50 -1.82
N VAL A 104 -23.54 -10.66 -2.55
CA VAL A 104 -24.73 -9.98 -2.02
C VAL A 104 -25.89 -10.98 -1.87
N THR A 105 -25.98 -11.96 -2.76
CA THR A 105 -27.04 -12.97 -2.75
C THR A 105 -26.70 -14.13 -1.80
N PRO A 106 -27.54 -14.41 -0.77
CA PRO A 106 -27.22 -15.41 0.26
C PRO A 106 -26.93 -16.83 -0.27
N SER A 107 -27.63 -17.27 -1.32
CA SER A 107 -27.44 -18.60 -1.90
C SER A 107 -26.10 -18.77 -2.62
N THR A 108 -25.47 -17.69 -3.08
CA THR A 108 -24.20 -17.71 -3.83
C THR A 108 -23.02 -17.16 -3.02
N ALA A 109 -23.26 -16.52 -1.89
CA ALA A 109 -22.25 -15.81 -1.12
C ALA A 109 -21.07 -16.70 -0.66
N SER A 110 -21.35 -17.94 -0.27
CA SER A 110 -20.32 -18.89 0.18
C SER A 110 -19.37 -19.27 -0.97
N VAL A 111 -19.92 -19.67 -2.13
CA VAL A 111 -19.11 -20.06 -3.29
C VAL A 111 -18.38 -18.85 -3.89
N ALA A 112 -19.02 -17.68 -3.92
CA ALA A 112 -18.39 -16.45 -4.36
C ALA A 112 -17.19 -16.05 -3.48
N SER A 113 -17.33 -16.20 -2.16
CA SER A 113 -16.25 -15.95 -1.21
C SER A 113 -15.09 -16.92 -1.37
N LYS A 114 -15.39 -18.21 -1.57
CA LYS A 114 -14.36 -19.21 -1.86
C LYS A 114 -13.60 -18.88 -3.14
N LEU A 115 -14.31 -18.59 -4.23
CA LEU A 115 -13.69 -18.24 -5.52
C LEU A 115 -12.88 -16.94 -5.45
N GLN A 116 -13.30 -15.93 -4.68
CA GLN A 116 -12.49 -14.72 -4.50
C GLN A 116 -11.18 -15.03 -3.76
N GLY A 117 -11.20 -15.91 -2.76
CA GLY A 117 -9.99 -16.40 -2.09
C GLY A 117 -9.06 -17.14 -3.06
N GLU A 118 -9.62 -18.05 -3.89
CA GLU A 118 -8.88 -18.72 -4.96
C GLU A 118 -8.29 -17.72 -5.97
N GLN A 119 -9.00 -16.62 -6.27
CA GLN A 119 -8.53 -15.58 -7.19
C GLN A 119 -7.31 -14.84 -6.66
N ILE A 120 -7.33 -14.45 -5.38
CA ILE A 120 -6.19 -13.80 -4.72
C ILE A 120 -4.98 -14.76 -4.65
N GLN A 121 -5.22 -16.04 -4.35
CA GLN A 121 -4.16 -17.04 -4.37
C GLN A 121 -3.58 -17.25 -5.78
N HIS A 122 -4.44 -17.31 -6.79
CA HIS A 122 -4.01 -17.43 -8.18
C HIS A 122 -3.10 -16.27 -8.59
N TRP A 123 -3.45 -15.03 -8.23
CA TRP A 123 -2.63 -13.86 -8.48
C TRP A 123 -1.26 -13.92 -7.80
N LEU A 124 -1.21 -14.43 -6.56
CA LEU A 124 0.05 -14.68 -5.87
C LEU A 124 0.91 -15.71 -6.62
N ASP A 125 0.32 -16.81 -7.08
CA ASP A 125 1.02 -17.88 -7.81
C ASP A 125 1.63 -17.38 -9.12
N ILE A 126 0.95 -16.47 -9.82
CA ILE A 126 1.45 -15.83 -11.05
C ILE A 126 2.20 -14.52 -10.80
N ARG A 127 2.54 -14.24 -9.53
CA ARG A 127 3.34 -13.08 -9.09
C ARG A 127 2.76 -11.72 -9.49
N LYS A 128 1.44 -11.58 -9.53
CA LYS A 128 0.83 -10.25 -9.65
C LYS A 128 1.25 -9.41 -8.46
N SER A 129 1.62 -8.16 -8.73
CA SER A 129 2.08 -7.23 -7.70
C SER A 129 1.00 -7.01 -6.63
N PRO A 130 1.38 -6.87 -5.35
CA PRO A 130 0.47 -6.41 -4.29
C PRO A 130 -0.22 -5.08 -4.61
N ARG A 131 0.33 -4.25 -5.52
CA ARG A 131 -0.33 -3.05 -6.05
C ARG A 131 -1.61 -3.36 -6.82
N PHE A 132 -1.60 -4.43 -7.62
CA PHE A 132 -2.78 -4.88 -8.36
C PHE A 132 -3.86 -5.34 -7.37
N VAL A 133 -3.49 -6.16 -6.40
CA VAL A 133 -4.42 -6.68 -5.38
C VAL A 133 -4.98 -5.56 -4.50
N PHE A 134 -4.19 -4.52 -4.19
CA PHE A 134 -4.65 -3.35 -3.46
C PHE A 134 -5.80 -2.62 -4.16
N LYS A 135 -5.62 -2.28 -5.44
CA LYS A 135 -6.64 -1.64 -6.28
C LYS A 135 -7.85 -2.55 -6.48
N PHE A 136 -7.58 -3.83 -6.67
CA PHE A 136 -8.61 -4.83 -6.83
C PHE A 136 -9.57 -4.88 -5.63
N LEU A 137 -9.02 -4.88 -4.42
CA LEU A 137 -9.79 -4.84 -3.18
C LEU A 137 -10.37 -3.44 -2.89
N THR A 138 -10.32 -2.52 -3.86
CA THR A 138 -10.81 -1.13 -3.80
C THR A 138 -10.21 -0.33 -2.64
N LEU A 139 -9.03 -0.75 -2.16
CA LEU A 139 -8.36 -0.10 -1.04
C LEU A 139 -7.79 1.25 -1.45
N ASP A 140 -7.56 1.51 -2.73
CA ASP A 140 -7.21 2.83 -3.27
C ASP A 140 -8.35 3.85 -3.16
N LYS A 141 -9.59 3.37 -3.01
CA LYS A 141 -10.80 4.21 -2.90
C LYS A 141 -11.36 4.25 -1.48
N ALA A 142 -10.72 3.58 -0.51
CA ALA A 142 -11.20 3.53 0.87
C ALA A 142 -11.09 4.88 1.61
N GLY A 143 -10.34 5.84 1.05
CA GLY A 143 -10.14 7.15 1.65
C GLY A 143 -9.53 7.03 3.05
N ASP A 144 -10.06 7.81 3.98
CA ASP A 144 -9.60 7.86 5.37
C ASP A 144 -9.93 6.59 6.17
N LYS A 145 -10.84 5.75 5.65
CA LYS A 145 -11.26 4.49 6.27
C LYS A 145 -10.43 3.29 5.82
N LEU A 146 -9.24 3.52 5.27
CA LEU A 146 -8.36 2.46 4.75
C LEU A 146 -8.12 1.33 5.76
N LEU A 147 -7.75 1.67 7.00
CA LEU A 147 -7.43 0.69 8.05
C LEU A 147 -8.68 0.02 8.66
N GLU A 148 -9.86 0.60 8.44
CA GLU A 148 -11.15 0.04 8.85
C GLU A 148 -11.74 -0.86 7.75
N ASN A 149 -11.20 -0.80 6.53
CA ASN A 149 -11.71 -1.58 5.42
C ASN A 149 -11.53 -3.08 5.70
N PRO A 150 -12.59 -3.90 5.63
CA PRO A 150 -12.52 -5.31 5.97
C PRO A 150 -11.58 -6.12 5.06
N HIS A 151 -11.23 -5.60 3.88
CA HIS A 151 -10.29 -6.23 2.95
C HIS A 151 -8.83 -5.89 3.22
N PHE A 152 -8.54 -4.94 4.12
CA PHE A 152 -7.17 -4.49 4.38
C PHE A 152 -6.30 -5.63 4.93
N ALA A 153 -6.81 -6.42 5.88
CA ALA A 153 -6.09 -7.56 6.44
C ALA A 153 -5.76 -8.63 5.38
N THR A 154 -6.69 -8.90 4.46
CA THR A 154 -6.46 -9.82 3.34
C THR A 154 -5.34 -9.31 2.43
N TRP A 155 -5.31 -8.02 2.14
CA TRP A 155 -4.23 -7.43 1.34
C TRP A 155 -2.88 -7.49 2.04
N VAL A 156 -2.82 -7.20 3.36
CA VAL A 156 -1.57 -7.28 4.13
C VAL A 156 -0.99 -8.70 4.07
N SER A 157 -1.82 -9.72 4.33
CA SER A 157 -1.40 -11.13 4.23
C SER A 157 -0.90 -11.48 2.82
N ASN A 158 -1.61 -11.03 1.78
CA ASN A 158 -1.19 -11.25 0.40
C ASN A 158 0.17 -10.58 0.09
N ALA A 159 0.39 -9.36 0.58
CA ALA A 159 1.65 -8.66 0.40
C ALA A 159 2.81 -9.35 1.15
N ASP A 160 2.56 -9.86 2.36
CA ASP A 160 3.53 -10.67 3.12
C ASP A 160 3.89 -11.95 2.37
N ASP A 161 2.89 -12.72 1.93
CA ASP A 161 3.11 -13.96 1.18
C ASP A 161 3.83 -13.72 -0.15
N PHE A 162 3.54 -12.59 -0.80
CA PHE A 162 4.27 -12.15 -1.99
C PHE A 162 5.74 -11.89 -1.68
N ASN A 163 6.02 -11.16 -0.61
CA ASN A 163 7.38 -10.77 -0.21
C ASN A 163 8.24 -11.97 0.24
N LEU A 164 7.62 -13.05 0.75
CA LEU A 164 8.33 -14.29 1.09
C LEU A 164 8.87 -15.04 -0.14
N LYS A 165 8.26 -14.84 -1.31
CA LYS A 165 8.53 -15.64 -2.53
C LYS A 165 9.12 -14.84 -3.68
N ASN A 166 9.18 -13.52 -3.56
CA ASN A 166 9.55 -12.61 -4.64
C ASN A 166 10.45 -11.47 -4.13
N ARG A 167 10.90 -10.60 -5.04
CA ARG A 167 11.57 -9.36 -4.66
C ARG A 167 10.64 -8.54 -3.76
N PRO A 168 11.02 -8.22 -2.52
CA PRO A 168 10.13 -7.54 -1.58
C PRO A 168 9.69 -6.17 -2.09
N ILE A 169 8.43 -5.83 -1.82
CA ILE A 169 7.86 -4.50 -1.98
C ILE A 169 7.38 -3.99 -0.62
N ALA A 170 7.78 -2.76 -0.26
CA ALA A 170 7.30 -2.13 0.95
C ALA A 170 5.79 -1.88 0.85
N ARG A 171 5.00 -2.37 1.82
CA ARG A 171 3.56 -2.14 1.90
C ARG A 171 3.22 -0.66 1.87
N ILE A 172 3.98 0.15 2.62
CA ILE A 172 3.83 1.61 2.62
C ILE A 172 4.01 2.21 1.23
N SER A 173 4.98 1.74 0.44
CA SER A 173 5.16 2.22 -0.93
C SER A 173 3.93 1.93 -1.82
N VAL A 174 3.24 0.81 -1.60
CA VAL A 174 2.00 0.49 -2.33
C VAL A 174 0.88 1.45 -1.94
N MET A 175 0.65 1.66 -0.64
CA MET A 175 -0.35 2.60 -0.15
C MET A 175 -0.04 4.04 -0.60
N ALA A 176 1.20 4.49 -0.44
CA ALA A 176 1.64 5.83 -0.83
C ALA A 176 1.51 6.06 -2.35
N SER A 177 1.67 5.02 -3.18
CA SER A 177 1.44 5.14 -4.62
C SER A 177 -0.02 5.38 -5.03
N SER A 178 -0.97 5.10 -4.13
CA SER A 178 -2.40 5.33 -4.36
C SER A 178 -2.88 6.62 -3.70
N TYR A 179 -2.36 6.94 -2.52
CA TYR A 179 -2.82 8.07 -1.70
C TYR A 179 -1.91 9.31 -1.77
N GLY A 180 -0.64 9.14 -2.13
CA GLY A 180 0.43 10.10 -1.84
C GLY A 180 0.96 9.94 -0.41
N ASP A 181 2.24 10.27 -0.19
CA ASP A 181 2.89 10.19 1.13
C ASP A 181 2.16 11.06 2.16
N GLU A 182 1.88 12.33 1.84
CA GLU A 182 1.24 13.29 2.75
C GLU A 182 -0.11 12.80 3.27
N LYS A 183 -1.01 12.44 2.35
CA LYS A 183 -2.35 11.97 2.71
C LYS A 183 -2.28 10.65 3.47
N LEU A 184 -1.40 9.72 3.08
CA LEU A 184 -1.21 8.48 3.81
C LEU A 184 -0.73 8.74 5.24
N THR A 185 0.22 9.66 5.44
CA THR A 185 0.68 10.05 6.78
C THR A 185 -0.46 10.60 7.61
N THR A 186 -1.33 11.46 7.05
CA THR A 186 -2.53 11.94 7.76
C THR A 186 -3.44 10.78 8.18
N ILE A 187 -3.74 9.83 7.26
CA ILE A 187 -4.58 8.66 7.54
C ILE A 187 -4.00 7.84 8.72
N LEU A 188 -2.68 7.61 8.72
CA LEU A 188 -2.02 6.85 9.77
C LEU A 188 -2.04 7.60 11.12
N LEU A 189 -1.73 8.90 11.13
CA LEU A 189 -1.74 9.71 12.35
C LEU A 189 -3.13 9.82 12.97
N ASP A 190 -4.19 9.88 12.16
CA ASP A 190 -5.57 9.89 12.66
C ASP A 190 -5.99 8.50 13.15
N ALA A 191 -5.66 7.44 12.41
CA ALA A 191 -5.94 6.06 12.84
C ALA A 191 -5.18 5.65 14.12
N MET A 192 -4.05 6.30 14.43
CA MET A 192 -3.35 6.14 15.71
C MET A 192 -4.17 6.60 16.93
N LYS A 193 -5.09 7.56 16.73
CA LYS A 193 -5.96 8.10 17.79
C LYS A 193 -7.19 7.24 18.04
N THR A 194 -7.54 6.35 17.10
CA THR A 194 -8.70 5.47 17.18
C THR A 194 -8.31 4.12 17.80
N SER A 195 -8.95 3.75 18.92
CA SER A 195 -8.68 2.53 19.71
C SER A 195 -8.50 1.26 18.85
N GLY A 196 -9.43 1.00 17.93
CA GLY A 196 -9.44 -0.23 17.11
C GLY A 196 -8.33 -0.31 16.05
N THR A 197 -7.76 0.82 15.64
CA THR A 197 -6.73 0.90 14.58
C THR A 197 -5.36 1.34 15.10
N SER A 198 -5.28 1.78 16.36
CA SER A 198 -4.11 2.48 16.90
C SER A 198 -2.80 1.69 16.79
N ASN A 199 -2.83 0.42 17.18
CA ASN A 199 -1.64 -0.45 17.14
C ASN A 199 -1.16 -0.72 15.71
N LEU A 200 -2.09 -0.96 14.78
CA LEU A 200 -1.76 -1.22 13.38
C LEU A 200 -1.24 0.06 12.71
N ALA A 201 -1.91 1.19 12.93
CA ALA A 201 -1.51 2.49 12.40
C ALA A 201 -0.11 2.89 12.89
N SER A 202 0.19 2.67 14.18
CA SER A 202 1.51 2.93 14.74
C SER A 202 2.62 2.10 14.08
N LYS A 203 2.37 0.81 13.82
CA LYS A 203 3.32 -0.06 13.11
C LYS A 203 3.52 0.38 11.67
N LEU A 204 2.44 0.71 10.95
CA LEU A 204 2.53 1.20 9.57
C LEU A 204 3.23 2.56 9.49
N HIS A 205 3.02 3.45 10.45
CA HIS A 205 3.73 4.73 10.54
C HIS A 205 5.22 4.51 10.83
N GLN A 206 5.59 3.52 11.66
CA GLN A 206 6.98 3.13 11.82
C GLN A 206 7.58 2.59 10.50
N GLU A 207 6.89 1.66 9.83
CA GLU A 207 7.30 1.16 8.50
C GLU A 207 7.45 2.31 7.48
N GLN A 208 6.68 3.38 7.61
CA GLN A 208 6.77 4.56 6.74
C GLN A 208 8.11 5.28 6.91
N PHE A 209 8.56 5.52 8.13
CA PHE A 209 9.87 6.11 8.39
C PHE A 209 11.03 5.20 7.97
N GLU A 210 10.92 3.89 8.20
CA GLU A 210 11.91 2.91 7.74
C GLU A 210 12.01 2.92 6.20
N HIS A 211 10.87 2.96 5.51
CA HIS A 211 10.83 3.06 4.06
C HIS A 211 11.45 4.37 3.57
N TRP A 212 11.05 5.51 4.13
CA TRP A 212 11.62 6.82 3.78
C TRP A 212 13.14 6.88 4.00
N LEU A 213 13.65 6.25 5.07
CA LEU A 213 15.08 6.18 5.33
C LEU A 213 15.80 5.33 4.27
N SER A 214 15.20 4.19 3.90
CA SER A 214 15.75 3.27 2.89
C SER A 214 15.91 3.90 1.51
N ILE A 215 15.06 4.88 1.17
CA ILE A 215 15.08 5.59 -0.11
C ILE A 215 15.66 7.00 0.01
N GLN A 216 16.21 7.37 1.18
CA GLN A 216 16.78 8.69 1.46
C GLN A 216 15.83 9.85 1.11
N LYS A 217 14.55 9.71 1.50
CA LYS A 217 13.51 10.73 1.27
C LYS A 217 13.93 12.06 1.89
N SER A 218 13.56 13.18 1.27
CA SER A 218 14.00 14.50 1.73
C SER A 218 13.43 14.82 3.13
N PRO A 219 14.27 15.29 4.08
CA PRO A 219 13.80 15.84 5.35
C PRO A 219 12.74 16.93 5.19
N GLU A 220 12.85 17.78 4.18
CA GLU A 220 11.91 18.85 3.87
C GLU A 220 10.54 18.30 3.45
N GLU A 221 10.50 17.24 2.63
CA GLU A 221 9.25 16.57 2.26
C GLU A 221 8.56 15.94 3.48
N ILE A 222 9.32 15.22 4.32
CA ILE A 222 8.76 14.58 5.52
C ILE A 222 8.24 15.62 6.51
N PHE A 223 8.93 16.77 6.63
CA PHE A 223 8.46 17.88 7.45
C PHE A 223 7.04 18.33 7.05
N LYS A 224 6.77 18.38 5.73
CA LYS A 224 5.46 18.70 5.19
C LYS A 224 4.45 17.59 5.40
N PHE A 225 4.82 16.33 5.16
CA PHE A 225 3.92 15.18 5.35
C PHE A 225 3.42 15.03 6.80
N LEU A 226 4.27 15.38 7.76
CA LEU A 226 3.92 15.41 9.19
C LEU A 226 3.12 16.67 9.59
N SER A 227 2.83 17.56 8.63
CA SER A 227 2.13 18.84 8.86
C SER A 227 2.76 19.67 9.99
N LEU A 228 4.10 19.73 10.01
CA LEU A 228 4.86 20.45 11.05
C LEU A 228 4.95 21.96 10.83
N VAL A 229 4.32 22.49 9.77
CA VAL A 229 4.16 23.93 9.54
C VAL A 229 3.04 24.46 10.46
N LYS A 230 3.25 24.39 11.78
CA LYS A 230 2.33 24.89 12.81
C LYS A 230 3.06 25.86 13.74
N THR A 231 2.32 26.82 14.28
CA THR A 231 2.79 27.76 15.31
C THR A 231 2.34 27.32 16.69
N GLY A 232 3.24 27.36 17.67
CA GLY A 232 2.90 27.17 19.08
C GLY A 232 4.08 26.64 19.91
N ASP A 233 3.89 26.64 21.23
CA ASP A 233 4.85 26.07 22.19
C ASP A 233 4.99 24.54 22.07
N ASP A 234 4.05 23.89 21.39
CA ASP A 234 4.00 22.44 21.12
C ASP A 234 4.77 22.01 19.86
N LEU A 235 5.36 22.95 19.11
CA LEU A 235 6.15 22.63 17.90
C LEU A 235 7.24 21.59 18.20
N PHE A 236 7.87 21.66 19.37
CA PHE A 236 8.99 20.80 19.75
C PHE A 236 8.56 19.42 20.30
N ASP A 237 7.27 19.10 20.28
CA ASP A 237 6.74 17.80 20.67
C ASP A 237 6.55 16.85 19.47
N ASN A 238 5.88 15.71 19.66
CA ASN A 238 5.62 14.80 18.54
C ASN A 238 4.59 15.42 17.58
N PRO A 239 4.80 15.35 16.25
CA PRO A 239 5.78 14.49 15.56
C PRO A 239 7.14 15.14 15.24
N PHE A 240 7.46 16.35 15.73
CA PHE A 240 8.74 17.02 15.45
C PHE A 240 9.95 16.24 15.97
N LYS A 241 9.87 15.68 17.18
CA LYS A 241 10.95 14.83 17.73
C LYS A 241 11.22 13.61 16.84
N THR A 242 10.19 13.03 16.24
CA THR A 242 10.31 11.92 15.29
C THR A 242 11.02 12.37 14.01
N TRP A 243 10.68 13.55 13.49
CA TRP A 243 11.36 14.14 12.35
C TRP A 243 12.85 14.45 12.64
N VAL A 244 13.17 15.03 13.80
CA VAL A 244 14.58 15.26 14.22
C VAL A 244 15.36 13.95 14.22
N LYS A 245 14.79 12.90 14.82
CA LYS A 245 15.40 11.57 14.83
C LYS A 245 15.62 11.04 13.41
N TYR A 246 14.66 11.22 12.52
CA TYR A 246 14.81 10.82 11.11
C TYR A 246 16.01 11.52 10.45
N VAL A 247 16.14 12.84 10.61
CA VAL A 247 17.27 13.60 10.04
C VAL A 247 18.60 13.11 10.61
N ASP A 248 18.66 12.83 11.90
CA ASP A 248 19.86 12.28 12.54
C ASP A 248 20.22 10.89 11.99
N ASP A 249 19.23 10.00 11.85
CA ASP A 249 19.41 8.65 11.30
C ASP A 249 19.82 8.71 9.81
N LEU A 250 19.23 9.62 9.02
CA LEU A 250 19.56 9.86 7.62
C LEU A 250 21.00 10.37 7.46
N ASN A 251 21.39 11.35 8.26
CA ASN A 251 22.76 11.92 8.25
C ASN A 251 23.81 10.92 8.71
N LYS A 252 23.46 10.02 9.65
CA LYS A 252 24.32 8.93 10.08
C LYS A 252 24.52 7.90 8.96
N ALA A 253 23.46 7.60 8.21
CA ALA A 253 23.52 6.71 7.06
C ALA A 253 24.23 7.35 5.84
N ASN A 254 24.23 8.69 5.73
CA ASN A 254 24.79 9.43 4.60
C ASN A 254 25.72 10.58 5.05
N PRO A 255 26.92 10.27 5.60
CA PRO A 255 27.80 11.29 6.20
C PRO A 255 28.27 12.40 5.26
N ASP A 256 28.30 12.14 3.95
CA ASP A 256 28.78 13.09 2.93
C ASP A 256 27.70 14.05 2.41
N LYS A 257 26.42 13.80 2.74
CA LYS A 257 25.26 14.57 2.25
C LYS A 257 24.37 15.01 3.41
N LYS A 258 24.98 15.53 4.47
CA LYS A 258 24.23 15.90 5.67
C LYS A 258 23.31 17.09 5.41
N THR A 259 22.11 16.99 5.95
CA THR A 259 21.14 18.08 6.03
C THR A 259 21.02 18.54 7.48
N THR A 260 21.03 19.85 7.74
CA THR A 260 20.87 20.38 9.09
C THR A 260 19.39 20.63 9.39
N LEU A 261 18.97 20.51 10.65
CA LEU A 261 17.60 20.80 11.04
C LEU A 261 17.27 22.27 10.73
N MET A 262 18.22 23.17 10.99
CA MET A 262 18.06 24.60 10.74
C MET A 262 17.88 24.92 9.25
N SER A 263 18.61 24.25 8.36
CA SER A 263 18.44 24.47 6.91
C SER A 263 17.03 24.15 6.45
N VAL A 264 16.44 23.05 6.92
CA VAL A 264 15.05 22.69 6.61
C VAL A 264 14.11 23.75 7.18
N LEU A 265 14.23 24.10 8.47
CA LEU A 265 13.37 25.10 9.11
C LEU A 265 13.41 26.45 8.42
N ALA A 266 14.60 26.91 7.99
CA ALA A 266 14.76 28.18 7.27
C ALA A 266 14.04 28.21 5.90
N THR A 267 13.75 27.05 5.31
CA THR A 267 12.93 26.98 4.08
C THR A 267 11.43 26.94 4.35
N GLN A 268 11.01 26.62 5.58
CA GLN A 268 9.59 26.45 5.95
C GLN A 268 9.03 27.63 6.74
N TYR A 269 9.89 28.41 7.41
CA TYR A 269 9.53 29.57 8.23
C TYR A 269 10.21 30.83 7.70
N ASP A 270 9.51 31.96 7.78
CA ASP A 270 10.16 33.26 7.70
C ASP A 270 11.12 33.47 8.89
N SER A 271 12.16 34.27 8.67
CA SER A 271 13.24 34.46 9.65
C SER A 271 12.75 35.04 10.98
N GLU A 272 11.80 35.97 10.95
CA GLU A 272 11.24 36.59 12.15
C GLU A 272 10.45 35.57 13.00
N ARG A 273 9.60 34.77 12.36
CA ARG A 273 8.83 33.72 13.02
C ARG A 273 9.73 32.63 13.59
N LEU A 274 10.78 32.24 12.87
CA LEU A 274 11.73 31.24 13.35
C LEU A 274 12.44 31.70 14.62
N VAL A 275 12.86 32.97 14.68
CA VAL A 275 13.46 33.56 15.90
C VAL A 275 12.47 33.51 17.07
N LYS A 276 11.23 33.97 16.87
CA LYS A 276 10.20 33.97 17.92
C LYS A 276 9.93 32.57 18.47
N VAL A 277 9.86 31.56 17.60
CA VAL A 277 9.66 30.15 17.97
C VAL A 277 10.84 29.60 18.77
N LEU A 278 12.08 29.93 18.39
CA LEU A 278 13.27 29.50 19.13
C LEU A 278 13.34 30.17 20.50
N GLU A 279 13.00 31.46 20.60
CA GLU A 279 12.97 32.21 21.86
C GLU A 279 11.94 31.66 22.85
N SER A 280 10.71 31.38 22.40
CA SER A 280 9.67 30.83 23.28
C SER A 280 10.04 29.45 23.82
N ALA A 281 10.65 28.61 22.99
CA ALA A 281 11.06 27.26 23.37
C ALA A 281 12.39 27.18 24.15
N LYS A 282 13.16 28.27 24.23
CA LYS A 282 14.50 28.27 24.84
C LYS A 282 14.49 27.94 26.33
N ASN A 283 13.47 28.43 27.04
CA ASN A 283 13.34 28.29 28.48
C ASN A 283 12.50 27.06 28.89
N VAL A 284 11.97 26.31 27.92
CA VAL A 284 11.21 25.09 28.16
C VAL A 284 12.20 23.91 28.33
N PRO A 285 12.23 23.21 29.48
CA PRO A 285 13.25 22.18 29.73
C PRO A 285 13.29 21.04 28.71
N SER A 286 12.15 20.64 28.14
CA SER A 286 12.04 19.55 27.17
C SER A 286 12.61 19.89 25.79
N SER A 287 12.71 21.17 25.42
CA SER A 287 13.21 21.67 24.13
C SER A 287 14.57 22.34 24.21
N ALA A 288 15.03 22.75 25.39
CA ALA A 288 16.26 23.55 25.56
C ALA A 288 17.51 22.98 24.88
N LYS A 289 17.72 21.64 24.89
CA LYS A 289 18.86 21.01 24.20
C LYS A 289 18.76 21.14 22.68
N LEU A 290 17.57 20.98 22.14
CA LEU A 290 17.30 21.05 20.70
C LEU A 290 17.38 22.49 20.21
N VAL A 291 16.88 23.46 20.98
CA VAL A 291 17.04 24.89 20.68
C VAL A 291 18.52 25.28 20.62
N LYS A 292 19.34 24.84 21.58
CA LYS A 292 20.80 25.09 21.54
C LYS A 292 21.47 24.53 20.28
N ARG A 293 21.06 23.34 19.83
CA ARG A 293 21.54 22.75 18.57
C ARG A 293 21.13 23.62 17.38
N LEU A 294 19.86 24.04 17.32
CA LEU A 294 19.33 24.89 16.26
C LEU A 294 20.04 26.26 16.21
N GLU A 295 20.28 26.89 17.36
CA GLU A 295 21.06 28.15 17.45
C GLU A 295 22.50 27.96 16.94
N LEU A 296 23.13 26.81 17.21
CA LEU A 296 24.47 26.49 16.70
C LEU A 296 24.45 26.31 15.18
N GLU A 297 23.51 25.50 14.67
CA GLU A 297 23.35 25.28 13.23
C GLU A 297 23.03 26.60 12.49
N GLN A 298 22.24 27.50 13.09
CA GLN A 298 21.94 28.82 12.54
C GLN A 298 23.20 29.70 12.44
N LYS A 299 24.04 29.73 13.48
CA LYS A 299 25.31 30.47 13.44
C LYS A 299 26.25 29.97 12.35
N VAL A 300 26.33 28.65 12.18
CA VAL A 300 27.12 28.03 11.10
C VAL A 300 26.58 28.43 9.74
N LEU A 301 25.26 28.31 9.53
CA LEU A 301 24.60 28.66 8.27
C LEU A 301 24.82 30.14 7.89
N LEU A 302 24.72 31.05 8.86
CA LEU A 302 24.98 32.49 8.64
C LEU A 302 26.44 32.76 8.31
N LYS A 303 27.39 32.07 8.96
CA LYS A 303 28.82 32.21 8.67
C LYS A 303 29.14 31.76 7.26
N GLU A 304 28.62 30.61 6.83
CA GLU A 304 28.81 30.11 5.46
C GLU A 304 28.25 31.07 4.41
N ALA A 305 27.04 31.61 4.63
CA ALA A 305 26.46 32.62 3.76
C ALA A 305 27.33 33.88 3.67
N LEU A 306 27.88 34.34 4.80
CA LEU A 306 28.76 35.49 4.85
C LEU A 306 30.08 35.23 4.11
N ASP A 307 30.69 34.05 4.29
CA ASP A 307 31.91 33.65 3.59
C ASP A 307 31.69 33.58 2.07
N ASP A 308 30.51 33.14 1.62
CA ASP A 308 30.14 33.13 0.20
C ASP A 308 29.94 34.54 -0.37
N VAL A 309 29.32 35.46 0.39
CA VAL A 309 29.24 36.88 -0.02
C VAL A 309 30.65 37.49 -0.08
N PHE A 310 31.51 37.20 0.90
CA PHE A 310 32.91 37.66 0.94
C PHE A 310 33.68 37.21 -0.30
N LYS A 311 33.54 35.92 -0.68
CA LYS A 311 34.14 35.36 -1.91
C LYS A 311 33.54 35.97 -3.17
N ARG A 312 32.21 36.10 -3.26
CA ARG A 312 31.53 36.68 -4.44
C ARG A 312 31.96 38.12 -4.70
N LEU A 313 32.21 38.89 -3.64
CA LEU A 313 32.71 40.26 -3.74
C LEU A 313 34.22 40.34 -4.02
N GLY A 314 34.92 39.20 -4.16
CA GLY A 314 36.35 39.16 -4.47
C GLY A 314 37.23 39.73 -3.36
N LEU A 315 36.74 39.82 -2.13
CA LEU A 315 37.49 40.47 -1.04
C LEU A 315 38.78 39.72 -0.69
N TYR A 316 38.82 38.41 -0.93
CA TYR A 316 40.00 37.56 -0.73
C TYR A 316 41.15 37.81 -1.73
N THR A 317 40.90 38.53 -2.84
CA THR A 317 41.93 38.84 -3.84
C THR A 317 42.53 40.24 -3.67
N ILE A 318 42.08 41.02 -2.69
CA ILE A 318 42.56 42.39 -2.45
C ILE A 318 43.79 42.35 -1.53
N GLU A 319 44.99 42.39 -2.12
CA GLU A 319 46.26 42.34 -1.37
C GLU A 319 46.55 43.63 -0.58
N ASN A 320 46.17 44.80 -1.10
CA ASN A 320 46.39 46.10 -0.47
C ASN A 320 45.13 46.98 -0.58
N GLY A 321 44.83 47.76 0.47
CA GLY A 321 43.71 48.72 0.46
C GLY A 321 42.32 48.13 0.69
N MET A 322 42.20 46.88 1.18
CA MET A 322 40.92 46.22 1.47
C MET A 322 39.99 47.09 2.35
N LEU A 323 40.55 47.73 3.38
CA LEU A 323 39.82 48.57 4.33
C LEU A 323 39.20 49.83 3.70
N SER A 324 39.65 50.23 2.51
CA SER A 324 39.13 51.36 1.74
C SER A 324 38.37 50.92 0.49
N SER A 325 38.22 49.62 0.26
CA SER A 325 37.59 49.08 -0.95
C SER A 325 36.07 49.29 -0.92
N PRO A 326 35.45 49.68 -2.05
CA PRO A 326 33.99 49.72 -2.18
C PRO A 326 33.32 48.38 -1.86
N GLN A 327 33.98 47.28 -2.21
CA GLN A 327 33.54 45.91 -1.96
C GLN A 327 33.40 45.63 -0.45
N LEU A 328 34.32 46.12 0.39
CA LEU A 328 34.22 45.94 1.84
C LEU A 328 33.04 46.75 2.40
N LYS A 329 32.80 47.95 1.87
CA LYS A 329 31.63 48.76 2.27
C LYS A 329 30.31 48.07 1.93
N THR A 330 30.22 47.44 0.75
CA THR A 330 29.07 46.62 0.35
C THR A 330 28.91 45.39 1.26
N PHE A 331 30.00 44.70 1.59
CA PHE A 331 29.98 43.56 2.50
C PHE A 331 29.49 43.92 3.91
N LEU A 332 29.97 45.02 4.48
CA LEU A 332 29.59 45.48 5.83
C LEU A 332 28.14 45.97 5.95
N THR A 333 27.43 46.12 4.83
CA THR A 333 26.04 46.58 4.77
C THR A 333 25.07 45.49 4.33
N THR A 334 25.55 44.25 4.13
CA THR A 334 24.77 43.06 3.79
C THR A 334 24.41 42.28 5.05
#